data_AF-A0A225WT10-F1
#
_entry.id   AF-A0A225WT10-F1
#
_cell.length_a   1.000
_cell.length_b   1.000
_cell.length_c   1.000
_cell.angle_alpha   90.00
_cell.angle_beta   90.00
_cell.angle_gamma   90.00
#
_symmetry.space_group_name_H-M   'P 1'
#
loop_
_entity.id
_entity.type
_entity.pdbx_description
1 polymer ?
#
loop_
_entity_poly.entity_id
_entity_poly.type
_entity_poly.pdbx_seq_one_letter_code
_entity_poly.pdbx_strand_id
1 'polypeptide(L)'
;MTAADDADELALRCCVCGTSVEDDSNYLNTKMKMLISKCGHRFCDHCIKREFQHQREIACPACQKPVKKSQLQDKTIEELNFAKETSVRKKVTKDYNKTEDDFDTLDEYNDYLEMLENLIFDLVYGDDVEKAAAQKQWKQYRLENAIVIATNDAKKADEERRIAQLIAEQQRLAEERRQLQQREDSQFEADLERQKAQLMEVALGERDESEVAKLRATTTAIPIDQAVTAEMEAAMMGFQPGVIGGPQPVPVPGGKRGPNFGVNESKKLRRQQQLAGGYDPDLHFKRNRSEAWCGIYFHPIDRTSDNNGPTPMEIC
;
A
#
# COMPACT_ATOMS: atom_id res chain seq x y z
N MET A 1 -20.48 8.14 21.56
CA MET A 1 -20.45 9.11 20.45
C MET A 1 -20.32 10.45 21.12
N THR A 2 -19.12 11.00 21.07
CA THR A 2 -18.72 12.16 21.87
C THR A 2 -19.09 13.45 21.13
N ALA A 3 -19.27 14.56 21.84
CA ALA A 3 -19.58 15.86 21.24
C ALA A 3 -18.50 16.37 20.24
N ALA A 4 -17.32 15.75 20.20
CA ALA A 4 -16.29 15.99 19.20
C ALA A 4 -16.63 15.34 17.85
N ASP A 5 -17.22 14.13 17.87
CA ASP A 5 -17.63 13.41 16.67
C ASP A 5 -18.76 14.17 15.94
N ASP A 6 -19.70 14.75 16.70
CA ASP A 6 -20.83 15.52 16.15
C ASP A 6 -20.38 16.86 15.52
N ALA A 7 -19.30 17.47 16.03
CA ALA A 7 -18.74 18.71 15.48
C ALA A 7 -17.98 18.48 14.18
N ASP A 8 -17.27 17.34 14.07
CA ASP A 8 -16.56 16.93 12.86
C ASP A 8 -17.52 16.48 11.75
N GLU A 9 -18.65 15.84 12.10
CA GLU A 9 -19.72 15.49 11.15
C GLU A 9 -20.42 16.73 10.58
N LEU A 10 -20.66 17.76 11.41
CA LEU A 10 -21.19 19.04 10.93
C LEU A 10 -20.17 19.81 10.08
N ALA A 11 -18.87 19.65 10.37
CA ALA A 11 -17.79 20.25 9.59
C ALA A 11 -17.64 19.64 8.18
N LEU A 12 -18.26 18.49 7.88
CA LEU A 12 -18.27 17.85 6.56
C LEU A 12 -19.41 18.34 5.64
N ARG A 13 -20.35 19.12 6.17
CA ARG A 13 -21.53 19.61 5.45
C ARG A 13 -21.30 20.96 4.79
N CYS A 14 -22.00 21.21 3.69
CA CYS A 14 -22.03 22.50 3.03
C CYS A 14 -22.68 23.56 3.94
N CYS A 15 -21.98 24.66 4.23
CA CYS A 15 -22.47 25.70 5.15
C CYS A 15 -23.68 26.50 4.62
N VAL A 16 -24.06 26.33 3.35
CA VAL A 16 -25.23 27.00 2.75
C VAL A 16 -26.45 26.09 2.75
N CYS A 17 -26.28 24.82 2.38
CA CYS A 17 -27.41 23.89 2.16
C CYS A 17 -27.44 22.67 3.08
N GLY A 18 -26.47 22.51 3.98
CA GLY A 18 -26.37 21.39 4.91
C GLY A 18 -26.02 20.03 4.29
N THR A 19 -25.90 19.98 2.96
CA THR A 19 -25.61 18.74 2.22
C THR A 19 -24.18 18.27 2.49
N SER A 20 -24.00 17.01 2.87
CA SER A 20 -22.72 16.29 2.91
C SER A 20 -22.48 15.54 1.58
N VAL A 21 -21.21 15.18 1.33
CA VAL A 21 -20.85 14.27 0.23
C VAL A 21 -21.46 12.88 0.45
N GLU A 22 -21.66 12.48 1.70
CA GLU A 22 -22.16 11.16 2.09
C GLU A 22 -23.67 11.06 2.25
N ASP A 23 -24.42 12.16 2.04
CA ASP A 23 -25.88 12.10 2.13
C ASP A 23 -26.47 11.22 1.01
N ASP A 24 -27.40 10.32 1.33
CA ASP A 24 -28.07 9.38 0.40
C ASP A 24 -28.66 10.06 -0.84
N SER A 25 -29.05 11.33 -0.71
CA SER A 25 -29.56 12.18 -1.79
C SER A 25 -28.54 12.46 -2.91
N ASN A 26 -27.24 12.23 -2.68
CA ASN A 26 -26.16 12.42 -3.64
C ASN A 26 -25.66 11.13 -4.31
N TYR A 27 -26.27 9.97 -4.04
CA TYR A 27 -25.87 8.69 -4.64
C TYR A 27 -25.80 8.72 -6.18
N LEU A 28 -26.65 9.52 -6.83
CA LEU A 28 -26.67 9.69 -8.29
C LEU A 28 -25.67 10.75 -8.82
N ASN A 29 -25.01 11.51 -7.94
CA ASN A 29 -24.16 12.64 -8.31
C ASN A 29 -22.72 12.46 -7.83
N THR A 30 -22.03 11.46 -8.38
CA THR A 30 -20.60 11.14 -8.12
C THR A 30 -19.61 12.25 -8.48
N LYS A 31 -20.06 13.35 -9.10
CA LYS A 31 -19.22 14.47 -9.56
C LYS A 31 -19.34 15.72 -8.68
N MET A 32 -20.18 15.74 -7.66
CA MET A 32 -20.30 16.90 -6.79
C MET A 32 -19.03 17.06 -5.93
N LYS A 33 -18.38 18.22 -6.04
CA LYS A 33 -17.20 18.57 -5.26
C LYS A 33 -17.57 19.52 -4.13
N MET A 34 -16.95 19.32 -2.97
CA MET A 34 -16.95 20.27 -1.87
C MET A 34 -15.65 21.07 -1.91
N LEU A 35 -15.73 22.39 -1.86
CA LEU A 35 -14.57 23.27 -1.75
C LEU A 35 -14.55 23.94 -0.38
N ILE A 36 -13.35 24.08 0.17
CA ILE A 36 -13.06 24.59 1.49
C ILE A 36 -12.53 26.01 1.36
N SER A 37 -13.04 26.90 2.19
CA SER A 37 -12.58 28.30 2.26
C SER A 37 -11.47 28.46 3.30
N LYS A 38 -10.77 29.60 3.27
CA LYS A 38 -9.77 29.96 4.31
C LYS A 38 -10.31 29.94 5.74
N CYS A 39 -11.63 30.06 5.92
CA CYS A 39 -12.25 30.01 7.24
C CYS A 39 -12.59 28.58 7.72
N GLY A 40 -12.23 27.54 6.95
CA GLY A 40 -12.44 26.13 7.31
C GLY A 40 -13.79 25.55 6.89
N HIS A 41 -14.75 26.40 6.52
CA HIS A 41 -16.08 25.95 6.10
C HIS A 41 -16.12 25.50 4.64
N ARG A 42 -16.92 24.46 4.37
CA ARG A 42 -17.08 23.83 3.06
C ARG A 42 -18.31 24.34 2.31
N PHE A 43 -18.23 24.34 0.99
CA PHE A 43 -19.28 24.77 0.08
C PHE A 43 -19.40 23.75 -1.07
N CYS A 44 -20.61 23.32 -1.41
CA CYS A 44 -20.82 22.47 -2.58
C CYS A 44 -20.76 23.28 -3.89
N ASP A 45 -20.32 22.66 -4.98
CA ASP A 45 -20.21 23.31 -6.29
C ASP A 45 -21.51 24.02 -6.74
N HIS A 46 -22.68 23.46 -6.39
CA HIS A 46 -23.97 24.10 -6.70
C HIS A 46 -24.20 25.39 -5.92
N CYS A 47 -23.93 25.40 -4.60
CA CYS A 47 -24.04 26.61 -3.79
C CYS A 47 -23.01 27.65 -4.22
N ILE A 48 -21.78 27.25 -4.58
CA ILE A 48 -20.78 28.18 -5.09
C ILE A 48 -21.27 28.84 -6.38
N LYS A 49 -21.84 28.08 -7.32
CA LYS A 49 -22.36 28.63 -8.58
C LYS A 49 -23.51 29.60 -8.36
N ARG A 50 -24.42 29.32 -7.42
CA ARG A 50 -25.58 30.16 -7.12
C ARG A 50 -25.20 31.44 -6.37
N GLU A 51 -24.46 31.30 -5.27
CA GLU A 51 -24.14 32.43 -4.40
C GLU A 51 -23.16 33.40 -5.09
N PHE A 52 -22.12 32.87 -5.77
CA PHE A 52 -21.14 33.70 -6.50
C PHE A 52 -21.60 34.15 -7.90
N GLN A 53 -22.88 33.97 -8.25
CA GLN A 53 -23.42 34.43 -9.54
C GLN A 53 -23.56 35.95 -9.58
N HIS A 54 -23.98 36.55 -8.46
CA HIS A 54 -24.26 37.99 -8.37
C HIS A 54 -23.19 38.76 -7.59
N GLN A 55 -22.43 38.09 -6.73
CA GLN A 55 -21.44 38.72 -5.85
C GLN A 55 -20.05 38.11 -6.06
N ARG A 56 -19.02 38.97 -6.14
CA ARG A 56 -17.61 38.54 -6.26
C ARG A 56 -17.03 38.05 -4.95
N GLU A 57 -17.57 38.51 -3.82
CA GLU A 57 -17.15 38.18 -2.46
C GLU A 57 -18.40 37.98 -1.60
N ILE A 58 -18.40 36.95 -0.76
CA ILE A 58 -19.56 36.55 0.05
C ILE A 58 -19.09 36.32 1.48
N ALA A 59 -19.88 36.78 2.46
CA ALA A 59 -19.61 36.47 3.86
C ALA A 59 -19.99 35.01 4.13
N CYS A 60 -19.07 34.23 4.71
CA CYS A 60 -19.35 32.84 5.06
C CYS A 60 -20.58 32.75 5.99
N PRO A 61 -21.60 31.95 5.68
CA PRO A 61 -22.81 31.85 6.53
C PRO A 61 -22.54 31.38 7.96
N ALA A 62 -21.49 30.60 8.18
CA ALA A 62 -21.15 30.04 9.50
C ALA A 62 -20.32 31.00 10.37
N CYS A 63 -19.40 31.77 9.78
CA CYS A 63 -18.44 32.59 10.55
C CYS A 63 -18.29 34.04 10.09
N GLN A 64 -19.08 34.47 9.10
CA GLN A 64 -19.16 35.83 8.54
C GLN A 64 -17.85 36.40 7.95
N LYS A 65 -16.78 35.61 7.86
CA LYS A 65 -15.54 36.03 7.19
C LYS A 65 -15.75 36.16 5.68
N PRO A 66 -15.15 37.17 5.01
CA PRO A 66 -15.28 37.34 3.56
C PRO A 66 -14.56 36.22 2.81
N VAL A 67 -15.27 35.53 1.92
CA VAL A 67 -14.78 34.44 1.09
C VAL A 67 -14.84 34.86 -0.38
N LYS A 68 -13.72 34.68 -1.10
CA LYS A 68 -13.64 34.92 -2.54
C LYS A 68 -13.64 33.58 -3.28
N LYS A 69 -14.24 33.53 -4.47
CA LYS A 69 -14.30 32.31 -5.30
C LYS A 69 -12.93 31.71 -5.60
N SER A 70 -11.90 32.54 -5.80
CA SER A 70 -10.52 32.09 -6.06
C SER A 70 -9.81 31.48 -4.84
N GLN A 71 -10.35 31.69 -3.64
CA GLN A 71 -9.78 31.18 -2.39
C GLN A 71 -10.42 29.86 -1.95
N LEU A 72 -11.45 29.39 -2.65
CA LEU A 72 -12.07 28.10 -2.41
C LEU A 72 -11.22 27.01 -3.09
N GLN A 73 -10.77 26.04 -2.31
CA GLN A 73 -9.93 24.94 -2.79
C GLN A 73 -10.55 23.60 -2.43
N ASP A 74 -10.27 22.56 -3.20
CA ASP A 74 -10.72 21.19 -2.91
C ASP A 74 -9.94 20.54 -1.77
N LYS A 75 -8.81 21.13 -1.41
CA LYS A 75 -7.91 20.66 -0.36
C LYS A 75 -8.29 21.17 1.03
N THR A 76 -8.05 20.36 2.05
CA THR A 76 -8.24 20.77 3.44
C THR A 76 -7.20 21.79 3.88
N ILE A 77 -7.47 22.50 4.98
CA ILE A 77 -6.50 23.46 5.52
C ILE A 77 -5.22 22.74 5.94
N GLU A 78 -5.32 21.54 6.51
CA GLU A 78 -4.16 20.72 6.86
C GLU A 78 -3.35 20.36 5.61
N GLU A 79 -4.00 19.93 4.53
CA GLU A 79 -3.32 19.63 3.26
C GLU A 79 -2.62 20.86 2.67
N LEU A 80 -3.20 22.05 2.80
CA LEU A 80 -2.58 23.29 2.35
C LEU A 80 -1.39 23.69 3.22
N ASN A 81 -1.48 23.52 4.53
CA ASN A 81 -0.38 23.78 5.45
C ASN A 81 0.76 22.78 5.21
N PHE A 82 0.45 21.49 5.09
CA PHE A 82 1.41 20.45 4.74
C PHE A 82 2.08 20.71 3.39
N ALA A 83 1.32 21.15 2.37
CA ALA A 83 1.88 21.49 1.08
C ALA A 83 2.84 22.70 1.14
N LYS A 84 2.51 23.72 1.96
CA LYS A 84 3.42 24.86 2.22
C LYS A 84 4.68 24.40 2.93
N GLU A 85 4.55 23.64 4.01
CA GLU A 85 5.67 23.10 4.78
C GLU A 85 6.57 22.24 3.90
N THR A 86 6.01 21.30 3.15
CA THR A 86 6.76 20.45 2.21
C THR A 86 7.49 21.28 1.15
N SER A 87 6.87 22.35 0.64
CA SER A 87 7.49 23.23 -0.36
C SER A 87 8.68 24.02 0.24
N VAL A 88 8.55 24.49 1.47
CA VAL A 88 9.63 25.19 2.19
C VAL A 88 10.74 24.21 2.54
N ARG A 89 10.42 23.08 3.18
CA ARG A 89 11.38 22.03 3.54
C ARG A 89 12.20 21.58 2.33
N LYS A 90 11.57 21.29 1.19
CA LYS A 90 12.28 20.93 -0.05
C LYS A 90 13.30 21.98 -0.50
N LYS A 91 13.01 23.28 -0.33
CA LYS A 91 13.93 24.36 -0.71
C LYS A 91 15.06 24.51 0.30
N VAL A 92 14.75 24.45 1.59
CA VAL A 92 15.73 24.56 2.66
C VAL A 92 16.68 23.37 2.62
N THR A 93 16.18 22.14 2.62
CA THR A 93 17.00 20.90 2.55
C THR A 93 17.84 20.81 1.27
N LYS A 94 17.42 21.47 0.18
CA LYS A 94 18.25 21.56 -1.03
C LYS A 94 19.52 22.36 -0.78
N ASP A 95 19.43 23.50 -0.10
CA ASP A 95 20.59 24.32 0.23
C ASP A 95 21.35 23.77 1.46
N TYR A 96 20.65 23.13 2.38
CA TYR A 96 21.21 22.51 3.58
C TYR A 96 21.43 21.00 3.38
N ASN A 97 22.36 20.66 2.48
CA ASN A 97 22.61 19.31 1.99
C ASN A 97 23.81 18.61 2.65
N LYS A 98 24.12 18.93 3.91
CA LYS A 98 25.13 18.20 4.69
C LYS A 98 24.59 16.86 5.18
N THR A 99 25.40 15.82 5.12
CA THR A 99 25.08 14.46 5.58
C THR A 99 25.78 14.14 6.90
N GLU A 100 25.40 13.04 7.56
CA GLU A 100 26.04 12.58 8.80
C GLU A 100 27.57 12.47 8.67
N ASP A 101 28.07 12.04 7.51
CA ASP A 101 29.51 11.95 7.20
C ASP A 101 30.27 13.29 7.20
N ASP A 102 29.56 14.42 7.17
CA ASP A 102 30.17 15.77 7.20
C ASP A 102 30.42 16.27 8.64
N PHE A 103 30.06 15.47 9.66
CA PHE A 103 30.17 15.82 11.08
C PHE A 103 31.05 14.81 11.83
N ASP A 104 31.73 15.27 12.89
CA ASP A 104 32.62 14.43 13.69
C ASP A 104 31.83 13.59 14.71
N THR A 105 30.67 14.09 15.15
CA THR A 105 29.82 13.43 16.15
C THR A 105 28.35 13.41 15.74
N LEU A 106 27.63 12.40 16.23
CA LEU A 106 26.18 12.27 15.99
C LEU A 106 25.39 13.42 16.64
N ASP A 107 25.84 13.92 17.79
CA ASP A 107 25.18 15.02 18.50
C ASP A 107 25.20 16.31 17.67
N GLU A 108 26.34 16.64 17.04
CA GLU A 108 26.44 17.82 16.15
C GLU A 108 25.53 17.69 14.91
N TYR A 109 25.38 16.48 14.37
CA TYR A 109 24.47 16.23 13.27
C TYR A 109 23.00 16.41 13.71
N ASN A 110 22.63 15.92 14.90
CA ASN A 110 21.29 16.12 15.46
C ASN A 110 21.00 17.61 15.73
N ASP A 111 21.95 18.33 16.33
CA ASP A 111 21.84 19.79 16.54
C ASP A 111 21.65 20.54 15.22
N TYR A 112 22.33 20.11 14.16
CA TYR A 112 22.15 20.64 12.81
C TYR A 112 20.75 20.36 12.24
N LEU A 113 20.22 19.16 12.44
CA LEU A 113 18.85 18.82 12.03
C LEU A 113 17.80 19.61 12.82
N GLU A 114 17.99 19.81 14.12
CA GLU A 114 17.11 20.63 14.94
C GLU A 114 17.13 22.11 14.49
N MET A 115 18.32 22.66 14.22
CA MET A 115 18.45 24.02 13.66
C MET A 115 17.69 24.15 12.33
N LEU A 116 17.75 23.13 11.49
CA LEU A 116 17.04 23.08 10.22
C LEU A 116 15.52 23.08 10.40
N GLU A 117 15.01 22.26 11.33
CA GLU A 117 13.58 22.19 11.61
C GLU A 117 13.07 23.49 12.23
N ASN A 118 13.83 24.12 13.12
CA ASN A 118 13.50 25.45 13.65
C ASN A 118 13.42 26.50 12.52
N LEU A 119 14.39 26.51 11.60
CA LEU A 119 14.37 27.41 10.45
C LEU A 119 13.14 27.18 9.55
N ILE A 120 12.78 25.92 9.29
CA ILE A 120 11.58 25.57 8.50
C ILE A 120 10.32 26.01 9.23
N PHE A 121 10.25 25.79 10.55
CA PHE A 121 9.13 26.18 11.39
C PHE A 121 8.89 27.69 11.33
N ASP A 122 9.95 28.50 11.52
CA ASP A 122 9.88 29.96 11.45
C ASP A 122 9.42 30.44 10.06
N LEU A 123 9.90 29.79 8.99
CA LEU A 123 9.51 30.14 7.62
C LEU A 123 8.03 29.83 7.30
N VAL A 124 7.46 28.81 7.91
CA VAL A 124 6.08 28.36 7.65
C VAL A 124 5.10 29.05 8.59
N TYR A 125 5.34 28.93 9.90
CA TYR A 125 4.42 29.30 10.97
C TYR A 125 4.79 30.60 11.68
N GLY A 126 6.04 31.07 11.56
CA GLY A 126 6.50 32.29 12.23
C GLY A 126 5.81 33.56 11.77
N ASP A 127 5.93 34.60 12.57
CA ASP A 127 5.44 35.95 12.28
C ASP A 127 6.24 36.60 11.13
N ASP A 128 5.76 37.70 10.56
CA ASP A 128 6.42 38.35 9.42
C ASP A 128 7.87 38.78 9.74
N VAL A 129 8.15 39.12 11.00
CA VAL A 129 9.50 39.47 11.49
C VAL A 129 10.40 38.23 11.55
N GLU A 130 9.90 37.12 12.10
CA GLU A 130 10.62 35.85 12.21
C GLU A 130 10.91 35.27 10.83
N LYS A 131 9.92 35.28 9.94
CA LYS A 131 10.08 34.91 8.53
C LYS A 131 11.14 35.73 7.82
N ALA A 132 11.19 37.04 8.05
CA ALA A 132 12.20 37.91 7.45
C ALA A 132 13.61 37.59 7.99
N ALA A 133 13.74 37.33 9.29
CA ALA A 133 15.01 36.93 9.91
C ALA A 133 15.49 35.56 9.41
N ALA A 134 14.61 34.55 9.40
CA ALA A 134 14.87 33.21 8.87
C ALA A 134 15.26 33.25 7.38
N GLN A 135 14.56 34.02 6.56
CA GLN A 135 14.93 34.20 5.14
C GLN A 135 16.30 34.85 4.97
N LYS A 136 16.66 35.80 5.85
CA LYS A 136 17.99 36.44 5.82
C LYS A 136 19.08 35.43 6.18
N GLN A 137 18.88 34.67 7.25
CA GLN A 137 19.79 33.59 7.66
C GLN A 137 19.98 32.57 6.53
N TRP A 138 18.88 32.10 5.93
CA TRP A 138 18.92 31.14 4.83
C TRP A 138 19.69 31.70 3.61
N LYS A 139 19.45 32.96 3.23
CA LYS A 139 20.19 33.60 2.13
C LYS A 139 21.68 33.71 2.42
N GLN A 140 22.04 34.06 3.65
CA GLN A 140 23.43 34.17 4.08
C GLN A 140 24.13 32.80 4.01
N TYR A 141 23.50 31.76 4.57
CA TYR A 141 24.01 30.40 4.54
C TYR A 141 24.26 29.93 3.10
N ARG A 142 23.32 30.19 2.19
CA ARG A 142 23.44 29.80 0.78
C ARG A 142 24.60 30.49 0.07
N LEU A 143 24.91 31.75 0.42
CA LEU A 143 26.04 32.49 -0.14
C LEU A 143 27.37 31.95 0.38
N GLU A 144 27.47 31.74 1.69
CA GLU A 144 28.69 31.27 2.36
C GLU A 144 29.03 29.83 1.99
N ASN A 145 28.02 28.97 1.82
CA ASN A 145 28.20 27.54 1.60
C ASN A 145 28.01 27.12 0.13
N ALA A 146 27.90 28.07 -0.81
CA ALA A 146 27.58 27.78 -2.21
C ALA A 146 28.45 26.67 -2.86
N ILE A 147 29.76 26.67 -2.54
CA ILE A 147 30.72 25.68 -3.07
C ILE A 147 30.48 24.29 -2.47
N VAL A 148 30.27 24.22 -1.15
CA VAL A 148 29.99 22.97 -0.42
C VAL A 148 28.68 22.37 -0.92
N ILE A 149 27.66 23.20 -1.06
CA ILE A 149 26.35 22.81 -1.58
C ILE A 149 26.48 22.20 -2.97
N ALA A 150 27.17 22.89 -3.89
CA ALA A 150 27.37 22.38 -5.24
C ALA A 150 28.15 21.06 -5.28
N THR A 151 29.13 20.88 -4.38
CA THR A 151 29.92 19.65 -4.27
C THR A 151 29.07 18.49 -3.78
N ASN A 152 28.26 18.70 -2.74
CA ASN A 152 27.36 17.68 -2.20
C ASN A 152 26.23 17.34 -3.19
N ASP A 153 25.70 18.33 -3.92
CA ASP A 153 24.72 18.09 -4.98
C ASP A 153 25.31 17.25 -6.12
N ALA A 154 26.57 17.48 -6.50
CA ALA A 154 27.26 16.67 -7.50
C ALA A 154 27.45 15.22 -7.04
N LYS A 155 27.91 15.01 -5.79
CA LYS A 155 28.05 13.67 -5.19
C LYS A 155 26.72 12.93 -5.16
N LYS A 156 25.64 13.61 -4.73
CA LYS A 156 24.30 13.04 -4.70
C LYS A 156 23.80 12.67 -6.10
N ALA A 157 24.02 13.52 -7.09
CA ALA A 157 23.63 13.25 -8.48
C ALA A 157 24.42 12.08 -9.10
N ASP A 158 25.69 11.89 -8.70
CA ASP A 158 26.49 10.72 -9.10
C ASP A 158 25.95 9.43 -8.49
N GLU A 159 25.63 9.45 -7.19
CA GLU A 159 25.07 8.27 -6.51
C GLU A 159 23.67 7.93 -7.03
N GLU A 160 22.79 8.92 -7.26
CA GLU A 160 21.49 8.71 -7.89
C GLU A 160 21.62 8.08 -9.30
N ARG A 161 22.61 8.52 -10.10
CA ARG A 161 22.91 7.92 -11.40
C ARG A 161 23.37 6.47 -11.27
N ARG A 162 24.23 6.17 -10.31
CA ARG A 162 24.72 4.82 -10.04
C ARG A 162 23.59 3.89 -9.61
N ILE A 163 22.73 4.33 -8.69
CA ILE A 163 21.54 3.58 -8.26
C ILE A 163 20.59 3.34 -9.43
N ALA A 164 20.33 4.36 -10.25
CA ALA A 164 19.47 4.22 -11.43
C ALA A 164 20.02 3.20 -12.44
N GLN A 165 21.33 3.17 -12.67
CA GLN A 165 21.98 2.16 -13.52
C GLN A 165 21.80 0.74 -12.96
N LEU A 166 22.00 0.55 -11.66
CA LEU A 166 21.78 -0.74 -11.00
C LEU A 166 20.33 -1.21 -11.14
N ILE A 167 19.36 -0.32 -10.91
CA ILE A 167 17.93 -0.63 -11.08
C ILE A 167 17.63 -1.02 -12.53
N ALA A 168 18.14 -0.28 -13.50
CA ALA A 168 17.94 -0.57 -14.92
C ALA A 168 18.54 -1.93 -15.32
N GLU A 169 19.73 -2.26 -14.81
CA GLU A 169 20.36 -3.56 -15.05
C GLU A 169 19.53 -4.71 -14.45
N GLN A 170 19.08 -4.56 -13.20
CA GLN A 170 18.20 -5.54 -12.55
C GLN A 170 16.89 -5.72 -13.31
N GLN A 171 16.28 -4.63 -13.80
CA GLN A 171 15.07 -4.70 -14.63
C GLN A 171 15.31 -5.43 -15.95
N ARG A 172 16.45 -5.18 -16.61
CA ARG A 172 16.82 -5.87 -17.86
C ARG A 172 17.00 -7.36 -17.63
N LEU A 173 17.72 -7.76 -16.59
CA LEU A 173 17.91 -9.16 -16.22
C LEU A 173 16.57 -9.84 -15.89
N ALA A 174 15.67 -9.15 -15.18
CA ALA A 174 14.34 -9.66 -14.87
C ALA A 174 13.45 -9.77 -16.12
N GLU A 175 13.61 -8.89 -17.10
CA GLU A 175 12.91 -8.97 -18.38
C GLU A 175 13.46 -10.11 -19.26
N GLU A 176 14.78 -10.25 -19.39
CA GLU A 176 15.42 -11.35 -20.12
C GLU A 176 14.97 -12.71 -19.56
N ARG A 177 14.94 -12.86 -18.23
CA ARG A 177 14.42 -14.07 -17.58
C ARG A 177 12.96 -14.34 -17.94
N ARG A 178 12.11 -13.30 -17.94
CA ARG A 178 10.70 -13.42 -18.32
C ARG A 178 10.54 -13.83 -19.79
N GLN A 179 11.34 -13.26 -20.69
CA GLN A 179 11.31 -13.60 -22.11
C GLN A 179 11.79 -15.02 -22.37
N LEU A 180 12.85 -15.48 -21.67
CA LEU A 180 13.32 -16.86 -21.77
C LEU A 180 12.24 -17.84 -21.31
N GLN A 181 11.63 -17.58 -20.16
CA GLN A 181 10.52 -18.41 -19.65
C GLN A 181 9.36 -18.47 -20.65
N GLN A 182 8.95 -17.33 -21.23
CA GLN A 182 7.89 -17.30 -22.23
C GLN A 182 8.24 -18.12 -23.48
N ARG A 183 9.51 -18.09 -23.92
CA ARG A 183 9.96 -18.91 -25.06
C ARG A 183 9.92 -20.40 -24.74
N GLU A 184 10.39 -20.79 -23.56
CA GLU A 184 10.34 -22.18 -23.10
C GLU A 184 8.89 -22.68 -22.97
N ASP A 185 8.01 -21.89 -22.36
CA ASP A 185 6.59 -22.21 -22.23
C ASP A 185 5.91 -22.34 -23.60
N SER A 186 6.22 -21.44 -24.55
CA SER A 186 5.67 -21.48 -25.92
C SER A 186 6.16 -22.69 -26.71
N GLN A 187 7.44 -23.06 -26.56
CA GLN A 187 7.98 -24.27 -27.19
C GLN A 187 7.32 -25.52 -26.64
N PHE A 188 7.16 -25.58 -25.32
CA PHE A 188 6.48 -26.69 -24.65
C PHE A 188 5.01 -26.83 -25.11
N GLU A 189 4.29 -25.72 -25.24
CA GLU A 189 2.91 -25.73 -25.74
C GLU A 189 2.81 -26.19 -27.20
N ALA A 190 3.72 -25.74 -28.07
CA ALA A 190 3.78 -26.16 -29.46
C ALA A 190 4.12 -27.66 -29.61
N ASP A 191 5.03 -28.19 -28.80
CA ASP A 191 5.36 -29.62 -28.79
C ASP A 191 4.18 -30.47 -28.28
N LEU A 192 3.47 -30.00 -27.25
CA LEU A 192 2.25 -30.64 -26.76
C LEU A 192 1.16 -30.65 -27.84
N GLU A 193 0.99 -29.56 -28.59
CA GLU A 193 0.03 -29.48 -29.68
C GLU A 193 0.38 -30.40 -30.85
N ARG A 194 1.67 -30.47 -31.23
CA ARG A 194 2.16 -31.46 -32.21
C ARG A 194 1.87 -32.89 -31.77
N GLN A 195 2.11 -33.23 -30.51
CA GLN A 195 1.80 -34.55 -29.97
C GLN A 195 0.30 -34.86 -30.00
N LYS A 196 -0.55 -33.89 -29.65
CA LYS A 196 -2.01 -34.04 -29.73
C LYS A 196 -2.48 -34.26 -31.17
N ALA A 197 -1.95 -33.51 -32.14
CA ALA A 197 -2.28 -33.67 -33.55
C ALA A 197 -1.87 -35.06 -34.07
N GLN A 198 -0.66 -35.52 -33.76
CA GLN A 198 -0.20 -36.86 -34.13
C GLN A 198 -1.08 -37.98 -33.53
N LEU A 199 -1.53 -37.82 -32.28
CA LEU A 199 -2.48 -38.76 -31.66
C LEU A 199 -3.85 -38.74 -32.34
N MET A 200 -4.31 -37.57 -32.78
CA MET A 200 -5.58 -37.42 -33.49
C MET A 200 -5.54 -38.08 -34.88
N GLU A 201 -4.43 -38.00 -35.60
CA GLU A 201 -4.23 -38.70 -36.89
C GLU A 201 -4.27 -40.23 -36.75
N VAL A 202 -3.71 -40.78 -35.67
CA VAL A 202 -3.83 -42.22 -35.36
C VAL A 202 -5.28 -42.60 -35.06
N ALA A 203 -6.00 -41.77 -34.30
CA ALA A 203 -7.40 -42.02 -33.95
C ALA A 203 -8.33 -41.98 -35.17
N LEU A 204 -7.98 -41.20 -36.21
CA LEU A 204 -8.69 -41.16 -37.50
C LEU A 204 -8.28 -42.30 -38.45
N GLY A 205 -7.31 -43.14 -38.09
CA GLY A 205 -6.88 -44.30 -38.87
C GLY A 205 -5.96 -43.98 -40.04
N GLU A 206 -5.42 -42.75 -40.10
CA GLU A 206 -4.53 -42.30 -41.19
C GLU A 206 -3.05 -42.68 -40.94
N ARG A 207 -2.70 -43.18 -39.74
CA ARG A 207 -1.38 -43.73 -39.38
C ARG A 207 -1.46 -44.95 -38.46
N ASP A 208 -0.45 -45.81 -38.53
CA ASP A 208 -0.33 -47.06 -37.76
C ASP A 208 0.11 -46.82 -36.31
N GLU A 209 -0.54 -47.48 -35.32
CA GLU A 209 -0.31 -47.25 -33.88
C GLU A 209 1.14 -47.50 -33.44
N SER A 210 1.82 -48.41 -34.14
CA SER A 210 3.19 -48.84 -33.84
C SER A 210 4.26 -47.81 -34.19
N GLU A 211 3.96 -46.82 -35.05
CA GLU A 211 4.88 -45.72 -35.39
C GLU A 211 4.86 -44.58 -34.35
N VAL A 212 3.69 -44.29 -33.78
CA VAL A 212 3.52 -43.22 -32.76
C VAL A 212 4.09 -43.62 -31.40
N ALA A 213 4.08 -44.91 -31.06
CA ALA A 213 4.75 -45.43 -29.86
C ALA A 213 6.27 -45.20 -29.87
N LYS A 214 6.92 -45.19 -31.05
CA LYS A 214 8.37 -44.95 -31.19
C LYS A 214 8.74 -43.46 -31.09
N LEU A 215 7.85 -42.56 -31.49
CA LEU A 215 8.02 -41.10 -31.37
C LEU A 215 7.87 -40.61 -29.92
N ARG A 216 6.94 -41.18 -29.15
CA ARG A 216 6.81 -40.91 -27.70
C ARG A 216 8.06 -41.26 -26.88
N ALA A 217 8.85 -42.23 -27.33
CA ALA A 217 10.06 -42.67 -26.63
C ALA A 217 11.29 -41.78 -26.91
N THR A 218 11.24 -40.92 -27.93
CA THR A 218 12.37 -40.06 -28.35
C THR A 218 12.17 -38.59 -27.97
N THR A 219 10.93 -38.14 -27.78
CA THR A 219 10.59 -36.77 -27.32
C THR A 219 10.40 -36.69 -25.81
N THR A 220 11.30 -37.29 -25.03
CA THR A 220 11.55 -36.89 -23.64
C THR A 220 12.68 -35.87 -23.65
N ALA A 221 12.34 -34.62 -23.99
CA ALA A 221 13.27 -33.51 -23.95
C ALA A 221 13.80 -33.33 -22.51
N ILE A 222 15.12 -33.54 -22.38
CA ILE A 222 16.07 -33.07 -21.35
C ILE A 222 15.58 -33.11 -19.89
N PRO A 223 16.07 -34.04 -19.05
CA PRO A 223 15.83 -33.96 -17.62
C PRO A 223 16.54 -32.70 -17.08
N ILE A 224 15.76 -31.77 -16.53
CA ILE A 224 16.26 -30.70 -15.67
C ILE A 224 16.61 -31.33 -14.31
N ASP A 225 17.66 -32.16 -14.32
CA ASP A 225 18.34 -32.62 -13.11
C ASP A 225 19.62 -31.79 -12.98
N GLN A 226 19.47 -30.48 -12.78
CA GLN A 226 20.47 -29.72 -12.04
C GLN A 226 19.76 -29.20 -10.79
N ALA A 227 20.07 -29.85 -9.67
CA ALA A 227 19.61 -29.44 -8.36
C ALA A 227 19.99 -27.97 -8.15
N VAL A 228 18.97 -27.13 -8.08
CA VAL A 228 19.09 -25.75 -7.66
C VAL A 228 19.64 -25.79 -6.23
N THR A 229 20.85 -25.30 -5.99
CA THR A 229 21.45 -25.29 -4.65
C THR A 229 20.54 -24.55 -3.68
N ALA A 230 20.40 -25.05 -2.45
CA ALA A 230 19.48 -24.53 -1.42
C ALA A 230 19.58 -23.00 -1.17
N GLU A 231 20.71 -22.38 -1.51
CA GLU A 231 20.91 -20.91 -1.46
C GLU A 231 20.06 -20.15 -2.50
N MET A 232 19.79 -20.77 -3.66
CA MET A 232 18.96 -20.22 -4.74
C MET A 232 17.45 -20.44 -4.48
N GLU A 233 17.10 -21.39 -3.60
CA GLU A 233 15.76 -21.58 -3.03
C GLU A 233 15.48 -20.55 -1.92
N ALA A 234 16.48 -20.23 -1.10
CA ALA A 234 16.38 -19.19 -0.07
C ALA A 234 16.22 -17.78 -0.67
N ALA A 235 16.84 -17.50 -1.82
CA ALA A 235 16.65 -16.25 -2.56
C ALA A 235 15.23 -16.09 -3.16
N MET A 236 14.48 -17.19 -3.33
CA MET A 236 13.09 -17.19 -3.79
C MET A 236 12.06 -17.06 -2.65
N MET A 237 12.47 -17.18 -1.38
CA MET A 237 11.61 -17.08 -0.19
C MET A 237 11.76 -15.75 0.58
N GLY A 238 12.07 -14.66 -0.12
CA GLY A 238 12.04 -13.32 0.47
C GLY A 238 10.61 -12.81 0.65
N PHE A 239 9.90 -13.23 1.70
CA PHE A 239 8.65 -12.61 2.15
C PHE A 239 8.69 -12.33 3.65
N GLN A 240 8.91 -11.06 4.01
CA GLN A 240 8.48 -10.50 5.30
C GLN A 240 7.13 -9.80 5.10
N PRO A 241 6.14 -9.99 5.99
CA PRO A 241 4.87 -9.30 5.90
C PRO A 241 4.99 -7.91 6.55
N GLY A 242 4.95 -6.86 5.73
CA GLY A 242 4.92 -5.46 6.18
C GLY A 242 4.47 -4.50 5.07
N VAL A 243 3.18 -4.15 5.12
CA VAL A 243 2.43 -2.98 4.60
C VAL A 243 3.09 -2.01 3.58
N ILE A 244 2.34 -1.74 2.50
CA ILE A 244 2.37 -0.59 1.54
C ILE A 244 3.25 -0.71 0.26
N GLY A 245 2.58 -1.06 -0.86
CA GLY A 245 2.58 -0.23 -2.09
C GLY A 245 3.71 -0.35 -3.12
N GLY A 246 3.75 -1.45 -3.88
CA GLY A 246 4.43 -1.57 -5.18
C GLY A 246 3.84 -2.72 -6.00
N PRO A 247 3.94 -2.73 -7.35
CA PRO A 247 3.41 -3.83 -8.15
C PRO A 247 4.14 -5.12 -7.75
N GLN A 248 3.41 -6.02 -7.09
CA GLN A 248 3.95 -7.33 -6.75
C GLN A 248 4.31 -8.06 -8.05
N PRO A 249 5.44 -8.80 -8.09
CA PRO A 249 5.69 -9.74 -9.17
C PRO A 249 4.52 -10.73 -9.19
N VAL A 250 3.89 -10.83 -10.36
CA VAL A 250 2.81 -11.79 -10.60
C VAL A 250 3.36 -13.18 -10.23
N PRO A 251 2.72 -13.93 -9.32
CA PRO A 251 3.09 -15.31 -9.07
C PRO A 251 2.97 -16.06 -10.39
N VAL A 252 4.12 -16.44 -10.98
CA VAL A 252 4.16 -17.23 -12.20
C VAL A 252 3.55 -18.57 -11.85
N PRO A 253 2.38 -18.95 -12.39
CA PRO A 253 1.84 -20.27 -12.17
C PRO A 253 2.79 -21.24 -12.87
N GLY A 254 3.60 -21.94 -12.07
CA GLY A 254 4.46 -23.00 -12.59
C GLY A 254 3.62 -23.94 -13.46
N GLY A 255 4.13 -24.21 -14.66
CA GLY A 255 3.47 -25.05 -15.66
C GLY A 255 2.89 -26.32 -15.03
N LYS A 256 1.69 -26.68 -15.48
CA LYS A 256 0.90 -27.80 -14.95
C LYS A 256 1.71 -29.11 -15.00
N ARG A 257 2.43 -29.41 -13.92
CA ARG A 257 3.05 -30.73 -13.70
C ARG A 257 1.94 -31.74 -13.41
N GLY A 258 2.10 -32.95 -13.93
CA GLY A 258 1.08 -34.01 -13.92
C GLY A 258 0.46 -34.26 -12.53
N PRO A 259 -0.76 -34.84 -12.48
CA PRO A 259 -1.68 -34.77 -11.35
C PRO A 259 -1.19 -35.38 -10.01
N ASN A 260 0.00 -35.98 -9.97
CA ASN A 260 0.55 -36.64 -8.78
C ASN A 260 1.91 -36.11 -8.31
N PHE A 261 2.57 -35.18 -9.01
CA PHE A 261 3.86 -34.64 -8.56
C PHE A 261 3.65 -33.33 -7.80
N GLY A 262 4.06 -33.29 -6.55
CA GLY A 262 3.82 -32.20 -5.61
C GLY A 262 2.59 -32.38 -4.71
N VAL A 263 1.61 -33.24 -5.07
CA VAL A 263 0.42 -33.45 -4.21
C VAL A 263 0.78 -34.24 -2.95
N ASN A 264 1.67 -35.23 -3.05
CA ASN A 264 2.08 -36.04 -1.90
C ASN A 264 3.02 -35.27 -0.96
N GLU A 265 3.96 -34.50 -1.49
CA GLU A 265 4.84 -33.64 -0.67
C GLU A 265 4.11 -32.43 -0.11
N SER A 266 3.25 -31.76 -0.89
CA SER A 266 2.41 -30.66 -0.37
C SER A 266 1.40 -31.16 0.66
N LYS A 267 0.85 -32.38 0.53
CA LYS A 267 0.04 -33.00 1.58
C LYS A 267 0.88 -33.33 2.82
N LYS A 268 2.12 -33.79 2.65
CA LYS A 268 3.05 -34.06 3.76
C LYS A 268 3.44 -32.77 4.49
N LEU A 269 3.76 -31.72 3.75
CA LEU A 269 4.12 -30.40 4.25
C LEU A 269 2.91 -29.74 4.92
N ARG A 270 1.72 -29.78 4.31
CA ARG A 270 0.47 -29.25 4.89
C ARG A 270 0.05 -30.04 6.14
N ARG A 271 0.30 -31.35 6.20
CA ARG A 271 0.11 -32.19 7.40
C ARG A 271 1.12 -31.83 8.50
N GLN A 272 2.38 -31.58 8.15
CA GLN A 272 3.40 -31.11 9.10
C GLN A 272 3.13 -29.68 9.59
N GLN A 273 2.61 -28.80 8.73
CA GLN A 273 2.24 -27.43 9.07
C GLN A 273 1.00 -27.37 9.98
N GLN A 274 0.06 -28.31 9.80
CA GLN A 274 -1.04 -28.54 10.75
C GLN A 274 -0.52 -29.06 12.10
N LEU A 275 0.44 -29.99 12.10
CA LEU A 275 1.06 -30.50 13.34
C LEU A 275 1.92 -29.46 14.07
N ALA A 276 2.54 -28.51 13.36
CA ALA A 276 3.39 -27.46 13.95
C ALA A 276 2.62 -26.45 14.81
N GLY A 277 1.29 -26.38 14.68
CA GLY A 277 0.40 -25.63 15.57
C GLY A 277 -0.19 -26.46 16.72
N GLY A 278 0.29 -27.69 16.94
CA GLY A 278 -0.24 -28.60 17.97
C GLY A 278 -1.58 -29.25 17.63
N TYR A 279 -1.98 -29.24 16.35
CA TYR A 279 -3.24 -29.85 15.91
C TYR A 279 -3.13 -31.38 15.88
N ASP A 280 -3.69 -32.02 16.91
CA ASP A 280 -3.96 -33.46 16.95
C ASP A 280 -5.46 -33.69 16.63
N PRO A 281 -5.80 -34.43 15.56
CA PRO A 281 -7.18 -34.74 15.19
C PRO A 281 -7.98 -35.37 16.34
N ASP A 282 -7.32 -36.15 17.20
CA ASP A 282 -7.95 -36.86 18.32
C ASP A 282 -8.24 -35.90 19.48
N LEU A 283 -7.37 -34.90 19.68
CA LEU A 283 -7.56 -33.81 20.64
C LEU A 283 -8.66 -32.83 20.18
N HIS A 284 -8.72 -32.54 18.89
CA HIS A 284 -9.76 -31.71 18.28
C HIS A 284 -11.14 -32.37 18.37
N PHE A 285 -11.24 -33.68 18.12
CA PHE A 285 -12.51 -34.41 18.29
C PHE A 285 -12.97 -34.41 19.75
N LYS A 286 -12.05 -34.57 20.71
CA LYS A 286 -12.34 -34.48 22.15
C LYS A 286 -12.77 -33.07 22.57
N ARG A 287 -12.13 -32.01 22.06
CA ARG A 287 -12.52 -30.61 22.31
C ARG A 287 -13.88 -30.28 21.71
N ASN A 288 -14.13 -30.59 20.44
CA ASN A 288 -15.43 -30.34 19.82
C ASN A 288 -16.55 -31.12 20.51
N ARG A 289 -16.27 -32.35 20.98
CA ARG A 289 -17.23 -33.09 21.80
C ARG A 289 -17.43 -32.42 23.16
N SER A 290 -16.37 -32.00 23.85
CA SER A 290 -16.52 -31.30 25.13
C SER A 290 -17.26 -29.97 24.97
N GLU A 291 -16.98 -29.19 23.93
CA GLU A 291 -17.66 -27.93 23.62
C GLU A 291 -19.09 -28.14 23.15
N ALA A 292 -19.42 -29.25 22.47
CA ALA A 292 -20.81 -29.56 22.14
C ALA A 292 -21.63 -29.97 23.37
N TRP A 293 -20.99 -30.57 24.39
CA TRP A 293 -21.64 -31.00 25.63
C TRP A 293 -21.62 -29.96 26.76
N CYS A 294 -20.68 -29.01 26.72
CA CYS A 294 -20.52 -27.91 27.69
C CYS A 294 -20.80 -26.52 27.08
N GLY A 295 -21.07 -26.44 25.79
CA GLY A 295 -21.43 -25.21 25.09
C GLY A 295 -22.82 -24.73 25.46
N ILE A 296 -23.14 -23.52 25.01
CA ILE A 296 -24.30 -22.70 25.40
C ILE A 296 -25.63 -23.36 25.01
N TYR A 297 -26.01 -24.41 25.72
CA TYR A 297 -27.39 -24.86 25.82
C TYR A 297 -27.95 -24.28 27.11
N PHE A 298 -28.92 -23.38 26.96
CA PHE A 298 -29.70 -22.89 28.09
C PHE A 298 -30.37 -24.08 28.77
N HIS A 299 -29.87 -24.48 29.93
CA HIS A 299 -30.57 -25.40 30.80
C HIS A 299 -31.73 -24.64 31.45
N PRO A 300 -32.99 -25.02 31.21
CA PRO A 300 -34.09 -24.48 32.00
C PRO A 300 -33.90 -24.95 33.44
N ILE A 301 -33.63 -24.01 34.35
CA ILE A 301 -33.65 -24.29 35.78
C ILE A 301 -35.10 -24.62 36.14
N ASP A 302 -35.35 -25.82 36.64
CA ASP A 302 -36.65 -26.17 37.22
C ASP A 302 -36.90 -25.22 38.40
N ARG A 303 -37.80 -24.26 38.19
CA ARG A 303 -38.30 -23.39 39.24
C ARG A 303 -39.27 -24.18 40.11
N THR A 304 -38.73 -24.83 41.14
CA THR A 304 -39.50 -25.13 42.35
C THR A 304 -39.05 -24.17 43.46
N SER A 305 -39.89 -23.14 43.64
CA SER A 305 -40.14 -22.37 44.88
C SER A 305 -38.94 -21.92 45.73
N ASP A 306 -38.53 -20.64 45.66
CA ASP A 306 -39.09 -19.57 46.51
C ASP A 306 -38.31 -18.24 46.38
N ASN A 307 -39.09 -17.16 46.24
CA ASN A 307 -38.88 -15.71 46.49
C ASN A 307 -37.50 -15.00 46.46
N ASN A 308 -37.55 -13.87 45.75
CA ASN A 308 -36.81 -12.59 45.88
C ASN A 308 -35.46 -12.37 45.15
N GLY A 309 -35.53 -11.57 44.06
CA GLY A 309 -34.48 -10.65 43.61
C GLY A 309 -33.86 -10.97 42.24
N PRO A 310 -33.67 -9.98 41.34
CA PRO A 310 -32.94 -10.19 40.09
C PRO A 310 -31.44 -10.01 40.35
N THR A 311 -30.64 -11.06 40.14
CA THR A 311 -29.17 -10.96 40.08
C THR A 311 -28.63 -11.79 38.91
N PRO A 312 -27.49 -11.39 38.33
CA PRO A 312 -27.21 -11.50 36.91
C PRO A 312 -26.74 -12.90 36.51
N MET A 313 -26.96 -13.25 35.24
CA MET A 313 -26.40 -14.46 34.64
C MET A 313 -24.88 -14.45 34.76
N GLU A 314 -24.32 -15.40 35.50
CA GLU A 314 -22.92 -15.76 35.36
C GLU A 314 -22.72 -16.45 34.01
N ILE A 315 -21.82 -15.87 33.21
CA ILE A 315 -21.29 -16.44 31.99
C ILE A 315 -20.16 -17.38 32.42
N CYS A 316 -20.24 -18.65 32.05
CA CYS A 316 -19.05 -19.52 31.97
C CYS A 316 -18.32 -19.27 30.65
#